data_AF-C1GKU1-F1
#
_entry.id   AF-C1GKU1-F1
#
_cell.length_a   1.000
_cell.length_b   1.000
_cell.length_c   1.000
_cell.angle_alpha   90.00
_cell.angle_beta   90.00
_cell.angle_gamma   90.00
#
_symmetry.space_group_name_H-M   'P 1'
#
loop_
_entity.id
_entity.type
_entity.pdbx_description
1 polymer ?
#
loop_
_entity_poly.entity_id
_entity_poly.type
_entity_poly.pdbx_seq_one_letter_code
_entity_poly.pdbx_strand_id
1 'polypeptide(L)'
;MRGRKMLTNPLELTDSTRAQTLELHIQNRIAAELERIRARESQTLADLEKRLAEDSSSPSASPASTNTDGTPVQELSSARVRQEISSLSAKLAERRKVRELDEGVEKARGDLVRCLKGNKRRPLDCWREVEGFKREVGRLEKKWVESVVG
;
A
#
# COMPACT_ATOMS: atom_id res chain seq x y z
N MET A 1 -23.64 70.67 -46.15
CA MET A 1 -23.68 69.59 -45.15
C MET A 1 -24.71 68.56 -45.58
N ARG A 2 -24.29 67.36 -45.99
CA ARG A 2 -25.22 66.23 -46.17
C ARG A 2 -24.68 65.07 -45.35
N GLY A 3 -25.26 64.90 -44.16
CA GLY A 3 -24.95 63.80 -43.26
C GLY A 3 -25.26 62.47 -43.92
N ARG A 4 -24.30 61.55 -43.83
CA ARG A 4 -24.40 60.16 -44.27
C ARG A 4 -25.65 59.53 -43.64
N LYS A 5 -26.65 59.19 -44.46
CA LYS A 5 -27.69 58.25 -44.05
C LYS A 5 -27.02 56.88 -43.94
N MET A 6 -26.92 56.36 -42.72
CA MET A 6 -26.53 54.97 -42.47
C MET A 6 -27.63 54.07 -43.04
N LEU A 7 -27.49 53.69 -44.30
CA LEU A 7 -28.30 52.64 -44.90
C LEU A 7 -27.74 51.31 -44.38
N THR A 8 -28.34 50.80 -43.31
CA THR A 8 -28.14 49.41 -42.90
C THR A 8 -28.58 48.52 -44.05
N ASN A 9 -27.65 47.74 -44.59
CA ASN A 9 -27.84 46.95 -45.79
C ASN A 9 -28.75 45.75 -45.47
N PRO A 10 -29.86 45.52 -46.20
CA PRO A 10 -30.79 44.41 -45.91
C PRO A 10 -30.16 43.02 -45.87
N LEU A 11 -29.02 42.85 -46.57
CA LEU A 11 -28.23 41.61 -46.61
C LEU A 11 -27.57 41.27 -45.26
N GLU A 12 -27.13 42.27 -44.48
CA GLU A 12 -26.49 42.08 -43.16
C GLU A 12 -27.50 41.55 -42.13
N LEU A 13 -28.75 42.01 -42.21
CA LEU A 13 -29.83 41.58 -41.31
C LEU A 13 -30.19 40.10 -41.55
N THR A 14 -30.22 39.67 -42.81
CA THR A 14 -30.48 38.27 -43.17
C THR A 14 -29.34 37.32 -42.81
N ASP A 15 -28.09 37.76 -42.95
CA ASP A 15 -26.92 36.98 -42.51
C ASP A 15 -26.90 36.82 -40.98
N SER A 16 -27.32 37.85 -40.24
CA SER A 16 -27.46 37.78 -38.78
C SER A 16 -28.49 36.72 -38.33
N THR A 17 -29.67 36.67 -38.96
CA THR A 17 -30.69 35.65 -38.65
C THR A 17 -30.20 34.23 -38.99
N ARG A 18 -29.45 34.08 -40.09
CA ARG A 18 -28.85 32.80 -40.49
C ARG A 18 -27.79 32.34 -39.49
N ALA A 19 -26.92 33.25 -39.05
CA ALA A 19 -25.89 32.98 -38.06
C ALA A 19 -26.50 32.56 -36.72
N GLN A 20 -27.54 33.24 -36.25
CA GLN A 20 -28.25 32.88 -35.01
C GLN A 20 -28.91 31.50 -35.10
N THR A 21 -29.50 31.16 -36.25
CA THR A 21 -30.11 29.83 -36.45
C THR A 21 -29.06 28.72 -36.41
N LEU A 22 -27.90 28.95 -37.02
CA LEU A 22 -26.79 28.00 -37.00
C LEU A 22 -26.22 27.85 -35.59
N GLU A 23 -26.03 28.95 -34.87
CA GLU A 23 -25.54 28.95 -33.49
C GLU A 23 -26.46 28.16 -32.56
N LEU A 24 -27.78 28.37 -32.65
CA LEU A 24 -28.76 27.58 -31.89
C LEU A 24 -28.70 26.08 -32.24
N HIS A 25 -28.55 25.75 -33.52
CA HIS A 25 -28.40 24.36 -33.95
C HIS A 25 -27.10 23.74 -33.39
N ILE A 26 -26.00 24.48 -33.38
CA ILE A 26 -24.72 24.05 -32.80
C ILE A 26 -24.89 23.82 -31.29
N GLN A 27 -25.48 24.77 -30.56
CA GLN A 27 -25.74 24.65 -29.13
C GLN A 27 -26.59 23.42 -28.80
N ASN A 28 -27.67 23.19 -29.55
CA ASN A 28 -28.52 22.01 -29.39
C ASN A 28 -27.73 20.70 -29.61
N ARG A 29 -26.85 20.67 -30.61
CA ARG A 29 -26.03 19.49 -30.90
C ARG A 29 -24.99 19.24 -29.80
N ILE A 30 -24.35 20.30 -29.30
CA ILE A 30 -23.41 20.22 -28.18
C ILE A 30 -24.13 19.73 -26.92
N ALA A 31 -25.31 20.27 -26.61
CA ALA A 31 -26.09 19.84 -25.45
C ALA A 31 -26.48 18.36 -25.53
N ALA A 32 -26.92 17.89 -26.71
CA ALA A 32 -27.24 16.48 -26.93
C ALA A 32 -26.03 15.56 -26.78
N GLU A 33 -24.85 15.96 -27.29
CA GLU A 33 -23.62 15.18 -27.13
C GLU A 33 -23.12 15.17 -25.69
N LEU A 34 -23.20 16.29 -24.96
CA LEU A 34 -22.85 16.35 -23.54
C LEU A 34 -23.72 15.42 -22.70
N GLU A 35 -25.03 15.38 -22.97
CA GLU A 35 -25.94 14.47 -22.27
C GLU A 35 -25.62 13.00 -22.57
N ARG A 36 -25.30 12.70 -23.84
CA ARG A 36 -24.85 11.36 -24.25
C ARG A 36 -23.56 10.94 -23.55
N ILE A 37 -22.60 11.85 -23.38
CA ILE A 37 -21.34 11.59 -22.67
C ILE A 37 -21.64 11.33 -21.19
N ARG A 38 -22.41 12.20 -20.53
CA ARG A 38 -22.78 12.05 -19.11
C ARG A 38 -23.49 10.73 -18.83
N ALA A 39 -24.43 10.33 -19.69
CA ALA A 39 -25.14 9.06 -19.54
C ALA A 39 -24.20 7.84 -19.65
N ARG A 40 -23.20 7.89 -20.53
CA ARG A 40 -22.17 6.83 -20.63
C ARG A 40 -21.25 6.81 -19.43
N GLU A 41 -20.81 7.97 -18.96
CA GLU A 41 -19.99 8.09 -17.76
C GLU A 41 -20.72 7.57 -16.53
N SER A 42 -21.98 7.96 -16.31
CA SER A 42 -22.77 7.48 -15.19
C SER A 42 -22.98 5.96 -15.24
N GLN A 43 -23.22 5.41 -16.43
CA GLN A 43 -23.33 3.96 -16.61
C GLN A 43 -22.00 3.23 -16.33
N THR A 44 -20.88 3.82 -16.75
CA THR A 44 -19.54 3.26 -16.52
C THR A 44 -19.19 3.30 -15.03
N LEU A 45 -19.49 4.40 -14.33
CA LEU A 45 -19.30 4.50 -12.89
C LEU A 45 -20.14 3.48 -12.14
N ALA A 46 -21.42 3.32 -12.50
CA ALA A 46 -22.28 2.31 -11.88
C ALA A 46 -21.77 0.87 -12.10
N ASP A 47 -21.23 0.56 -13.28
CA ASP A 47 -20.61 -0.74 -13.56
C ASP A 47 -19.34 -0.96 -12.74
N LEU A 48 -18.45 0.04 -12.67
CA LEU A 48 -17.24 -0.03 -11.86
C LEU A 48 -17.54 -0.15 -10.37
N GLU A 49 -18.52 0.60 -9.85
CA GLU A 49 -18.97 0.49 -8.47
C GLU A 49 -19.52 -0.91 -8.19
N LYS A 50 -20.32 -1.47 -9.10
CA LYS A 50 -20.82 -2.84 -8.99
C LYS A 50 -19.68 -3.87 -9.00
N ARG A 51 -18.72 -3.74 -9.91
CA ARG A 51 -17.55 -4.64 -9.98
C ARG A 51 -16.68 -4.55 -8.74
N LEU A 52 -16.49 -3.35 -8.18
CA LEU A 52 -15.77 -3.16 -6.93
C LEU A 52 -16.54 -3.76 -5.74
N ALA A 53 -17.86 -3.61 -5.72
CA ALA A 53 -18.71 -4.25 -4.72
C ALA A 53 -18.64 -5.79 -4.84
N GLU A 54 -18.73 -6.36 -6.05
CA GLU A 54 -18.59 -7.79 -6.33
C GLU A 54 -17.20 -8.32 -5.95
N ASP A 55 -16.12 -7.63 -6.31
CA ASP A 55 -14.74 -8.00 -5.95
C ASP A 55 -14.47 -7.85 -4.44
N SER A 56 -15.14 -6.91 -3.78
CA SER A 56 -15.09 -6.77 -2.32
C SER A 56 -15.94 -7.80 -1.56
N SER A 57 -16.93 -8.41 -2.23
CA SER A 57 -17.91 -9.31 -1.61
C SER A 57 -17.78 -10.78 -2.02
N SER A 58 -17.01 -11.09 -3.08
CA SER A 58 -16.88 -12.45 -3.61
C SER A 58 -15.43 -12.91 -3.68
N PRO A 59 -14.98 -13.81 -2.79
CA PRO A 59 -13.70 -14.45 -2.90
C PRO A 59 -13.84 -15.70 -3.78
N SER A 60 -13.89 -15.62 -5.11
CA SER A 60 -13.54 -16.73 -6.04
C SER A 60 -13.79 -16.48 -7.54
N ALA A 61 -12.81 -16.92 -8.35
CA ALA A 61 -12.87 -17.44 -9.75
C ALA A 61 -13.17 -16.41 -10.88
N SER A 62 -12.44 -16.22 -11.99
CA SER A 62 -11.45 -16.92 -12.86
C SER A 62 -11.04 -15.94 -14.00
N PRO A 63 -10.20 -16.25 -15.05
CA PRO A 63 -9.17 -17.27 -15.23
C PRO A 63 -7.75 -16.66 -15.41
N ALA A 64 -6.74 -17.53 -15.27
CA ALA A 64 -5.31 -17.21 -15.25
C ALA A 64 -4.78 -16.60 -16.56
N SER A 65 -4.06 -15.48 -16.44
CA SER A 65 -3.04 -15.08 -17.42
C SER A 65 -1.69 -15.65 -16.97
N THR A 66 -1.08 -16.46 -17.82
CA THR A 66 0.18 -17.17 -17.55
C THR A 66 1.36 -16.31 -18.02
N ASN A 67 2.31 -16.01 -17.14
CA ASN A 67 3.61 -15.44 -17.54
C ASN A 67 4.57 -16.55 -18.00
N THR A 68 5.61 -16.16 -18.73
CA THR A 68 6.61 -17.00 -19.42
C THR A 68 7.41 -18.00 -18.55
N ASP A 69 7.16 -18.05 -17.25
CA ASP A 69 7.79 -18.96 -16.28
C ASP A 69 6.82 -20.02 -15.72
N GLY A 70 5.63 -20.19 -16.32
CA GLY A 70 4.63 -21.17 -15.87
C GLY A 70 4.00 -20.85 -14.51
N THR A 71 4.32 -19.68 -13.94
CA THR A 71 3.67 -19.15 -12.74
C THR A 71 2.39 -18.41 -13.17
N PRO A 72 1.21 -18.79 -12.66
CA PRO A 72 -0.01 -18.03 -12.92
C PRO A 72 0.20 -16.62 -12.36
N VAL A 73 0.05 -15.59 -13.18
CA VAL A 73 -0.10 -14.22 -12.69
C VAL A 73 -1.46 -14.18 -12.03
N GLN A 74 -1.48 -14.53 -10.75
CA GLN A 74 -2.64 -14.29 -9.92
C GLN A 74 -2.83 -12.79 -9.89
N GLU A 75 -3.94 -12.35 -10.48
CA GLU A 75 -4.38 -10.98 -10.44
C GLU A 75 -4.30 -10.51 -8.98
N LEU A 76 -3.38 -9.58 -8.73
CA LEU A 76 -3.03 -9.09 -7.40
C LEU A 76 -4.18 -8.23 -6.89
N SER A 77 -5.31 -8.85 -6.54
CA SER A 77 -6.42 -8.14 -5.95
C SER A 77 -5.99 -7.60 -4.58
N SER A 78 -6.47 -6.40 -4.25
CA SER A 78 -6.17 -5.78 -2.96
C SER A 78 -6.57 -6.69 -1.78
N ALA A 79 -7.62 -7.50 -1.95
CA ALA A 79 -8.07 -8.50 -0.99
C ALA A 79 -7.04 -9.61 -0.78
N ARG A 80 -6.48 -10.17 -1.87
CA ARG A 80 -5.47 -11.24 -1.79
C ARG A 80 -4.18 -10.75 -1.14
N VAL A 81 -3.71 -9.56 -1.51
CA VAL A 81 -2.53 -8.94 -0.89
C VAL A 81 -2.75 -8.74 0.61
N ARG A 82 -3.92 -8.26 1.03
CA ARG A 82 -4.25 -8.13 2.46
C ARG A 82 -4.27 -9.47 3.19
N GLN A 83 -4.81 -10.51 2.56
CA GLN A 83 -4.82 -11.86 3.12
C GLN A 83 -3.40 -12.43 3.27
N GLU A 84 -2.54 -12.24 2.28
CA GLU A 84 -1.15 -12.66 2.33
C GLU A 84 -0.37 -11.90 3.41
N ILE A 85 -0.55 -10.59 3.52
CA ILE A 85 0.03 -9.78 4.60
C ILE A 85 -0.41 -10.28 5.98
N SER A 86 -1.71 -10.58 6.15
CA SER A 86 -2.24 -11.13 7.40
C SER A 86 -1.62 -12.49 7.73
N SER A 87 -1.57 -13.42 6.77
CA SER A 87 -0.95 -14.74 6.92
C SER A 87 0.55 -14.65 7.26
N LEU A 88 1.28 -13.77 6.57
CA LEU A 88 2.70 -13.53 6.83
C LEU A 88 2.92 -12.93 8.22
N SER A 89 2.09 -11.96 8.62
CA SER A 89 2.18 -11.35 9.95
C SER A 89 1.92 -12.37 11.07
N ALA A 90 0.94 -13.28 10.88
CA ALA A 90 0.65 -14.35 11.83
C ALA A 90 1.83 -15.34 11.94
N LYS A 91 2.40 -15.78 10.82
CA LYS A 91 3.59 -16.64 10.79
C LYS A 91 4.81 -15.96 11.42
N LEU A 92 4.95 -14.65 11.24
CA LEU A 92 6.05 -13.89 11.83
C LEU A 92 5.85 -13.70 13.34
N ALA A 93 4.62 -13.51 13.80
CA ALA A 93 4.28 -13.45 15.22
C ALA A 93 4.55 -14.79 15.92
N GLU A 94 4.23 -15.91 15.27
CA GLU A 94 4.58 -17.26 15.75
C GLU A 94 6.11 -17.44 15.83
N ARG A 95 6.85 -16.92 14.83
CA ARG A 95 8.31 -16.94 14.82
C ARG A 95 8.97 -15.88 15.72
N ARG A 96 8.21 -14.94 16.30
CA ARG A 96 8.71 -13.91 17.23
C ARG A 96 9.00 -14.48 18.61
N LYS A 97 9.49 -15.71 18.67
CA LYS A 97 10.50 -16.12 19.65
C LYS A 97 11.86 -15.97 18.98
N VAL A 98 12.33 -14.72 18.86
CA VAL A 98 13.78 -14.51 19.01
C VAL A 98 14.08 -15.12 20.38
N ARG A 99 14.76 -16.28 20.37
CA ARG A 99 14.86 -17.20 21.50
C ARG A 99 15.07 -16.40 22.78
N GLU A 100 14.09 -16.43 23.68
CA GLU A 100 14.22 -15.75 24.97
C GLU A 100 15.54 -16.19 25.57
N LEU A 101 16.40 -15.21 25.84
CA LEU A 101 17.70 -15.47 26.45
C LEU A 101 17.43 -16.07 27.82
N ASP A 102 18.17 -17.12 28.14
CA ASP A 102 18.01 -17.84 29.40
C ASP A 102 18.15 -16.85 30.58
N GLU A 103 17.22 -16.93 31.54
CA GLU A 103 17.13 -16.00 32.67
C GLU A 103 18.45 -15.91 33.46
N GLY A 104 19.21 -17.00 33.53
CA GLY A 104 20.51 -17.03 34.19
C GLY A 104 21.53 -16.13 33.49
N VAL A 105 21.55 -16.12 32.16
CA VAL A 105 22.45 -15.28 31.36
C VAL A 105 22.02 -13.81 31.44
N GLU A 106 20.73 -13.52 31.38
CA GLU A 106 20.22 -12.14 31.51
C GLU A 106 20.54 -11.56 32.89
N LYS A 107 20.36 -12.35 33.95
CA LYS A 107 20.70 -11.93 35.31
C LYS A 107 22.21 -11.69 35.46
N ALA A 108 23.05 -12.63 35.04
CA ALA A 108 24.50 -12.50 35.13
C ALA A 108 25.04 -11.31 34.30
N ARG A 109 24.45 -11.07 33.12
CA ARG A 109 24.71 -9.88 32.32
C ARG A 109 24.33 -8.61 33.07
N GLY A 110 23.16 -8.59 33.70
CA GLY A 110 22.69 -7.46 34.51
C GLY A 110 23.64 -7.12 35.66
N ASP A 111 24.11 -8.11 36.40
CA ASP A 111 25.03 -7.93 37.52
C ASP A 111 26.42 -7.47 37.07
N LEU A 112 26.94 -8.00 35.96
CA LEU A 112 28.19 -7.53 35.36
C LEU A 112 28.09 -6.08 34.89
N VAL A 113 27.01 -5.73 34.18
CA VAL A 113 26.77 -4.35 33.72
C VAL A 113 26.61 -3.40 34.91
N ARG A 114 25.94 -3.84 35.98
CA ARG A 114 25.79 -3.05 37.21
C ARG A 114 27.15 -2.78 37.86
N CYS A 115 28.00 -3.80 38.00
CA CYS A 115 29.34 -3.65 38.56
C CYS A 115 30.22 -2.72 37.72
N LEU A 116 30.27 -2.93 36.40
CA LEU A 116 31.10 -2.11 35.50
C LEU A 116 30.65 -0.65 35.47
N LYS A 117 29.34 -0.39 35.54
CA LYS A 117 28.80 0.97 35.63
C LYS A 117 29.13 1.66 36.96
N GLY A 118 29.18 0.90 38.05
CA GLY A 118 29.63 1.39 39.37
C GLY A 118 31.14 1.65 39.42
N ASN A 119 31.93 0.81 38.76
CA ASN A 119 33.40 0.80 38.83
C ASN A 119 34.07 1.27 37.52
N LYS A 120 33.63 2.42 36.97
CA LYS A 120 34.12 2.93 35.65
C LYS A 120 35.63 3.15 35.57
N ARG A 121 36.28 3.50 36.68
CA ARG A 121 37.74 3.70 36.75
C ARG A 121 38.51 2.48 37.28
N ARG A 122 37.80 1.44 37.73
CA ARG A 122 38.39 0.19 38.22
C ARG A 122 37.61 -1.04 37.70
N PRO A 123 37.54 -1.28 36.38
CA PRO A 123 36.76 -2.38 35.83
C PRO A 123 37.21 -3.78 36.31
N LEU A 124 38.49 -3.91 36.73
CA LEU A 124 39.07 -5.16 37.21
C LEU A 124 38.49 -5.63 38.56
N ASP A 125 37.82 -4.75 39.32
CA ASP A 125 37.17 -5.13 40.58
C ASP A 125 35.93 -6.03 40.34
N CYS A 126 35.40 -6.04 39.11
CA CYS A 126 34.21 -6.80 38.71
C CYS A 126 34.50 -8.24 38.23
N TRP A 127 35.66 -8.81 38.59
CA TRP A 127 36.08 -10.11 38.10
C TRP A 127 35.14 -11.26 38.52
N ARG A 128 34.51 -11.17 39.70
CA ARG A 128 33.56 -12.18 40.17
C ARG A 128 32.31 -12.23 39.30
N GLU A 129 31.79 -11.07 38.89
CA GLU A 129 30.64 -10.95 38.00
C GLU A 129 30.97 -11.43 36.59
N VAL A 130 32.19 -11.18 36.13
CA VAL A 130 32.70 -11.72 34.84
C VAL A 130 32.73 -13.26 34.87
N GLU A 131 33.29 -13.86 35.93
CA GLU A 131 33.33 -15.31 36.08
C GLU A 131 31.92 -15.92 36.23
N GLY A 132 31.01 -15.21 36.90
CA GLY A 132 29.58 -15.57 36.94
C GLY A 132 28.94 -15.60 35.55
N PHE A 133 29.16 -14.56 34.74
CA PHE A 133 28.65 -14.48 33.37
C PHE A 133 29.24 -15.57 32.46
N LYS A 134 30.56 -15.79 32.50
CA LYS A 134 31.22 -16.85 31.72
C LYS A 134 30.65 -18.24 32.03
N ARG A 135 30.33 -18.51 33.30
CA ARG A 135 29.74 -19.79 33.71
C ARG A 135 28.37 -20.02 33.06
N GLU A 136 27.50 -19.01 33.07
CA GLU A 136 26.17 -19.13 32.49
C GLU A 136 26.20 -19.22 30.97
N VAL A 137 27.11 -18.47 30.32
CA VAL A 137 27.34 -18.58 28.88
C VAL A 137 27.88 -19.98 28.53
N GLY A 138 28.89 -20.46 29.24
CA GLY A 138 29.49 -21.79 29.00
C GLY A 138 28.50 -22.94 29.16
N ARG A 139 27.52 -22.81 30.07
CA ARG A 139 26.42 -23.78 30.20
C ARG A 139 25.55 -23.84 28.94
N LEU A 140 25.20 -22.68 28.36
CA LEU A 140 24.42 -22.63 27.12
C LEU A 140 25.22 -23.06 25.90
N GLU A 141 26.51 -22.68 25.84
CA GLU A 141 27.43 -23.11 24.79
C GLU A 141 27.56 -24.63 24.77
N LYS A 142 27.76 -25.27 25.93
CA LYS A 142 27.83 -26.73 26.03
C LYS A 142 26.56 -27.41 25.46
N LYS A 143 25.38 -26.95 25.89
CA LYS A 143 24.09 -27.47 25.40
C LYS A 143 23.91 -27.25 23.89
N TRP A 144 24.41 -26.13 23.37
CA TRP A 144 24.36 -25.85 21.93
C TRP A 144 25.32 -26.73 21.15
N VAL A 145 26.56 -26.91 21.61
CA VAL A 145 27.54 -27.79 20.97
C VAL A 145 27.04 -29.24 20.93
N GLU A 146 26.48 -29.75 22.03
CA GLU A 146 25.87 -31.09 22.08
C GLU A 146 24.74 -31.24 21.06
N SER A 147 23.93 -30.21 20.84
CA SER A 147 22.82 -30.22 19.88
C SER A 147 23.24 -30.08 18.41
N VAL A 148 24.44 -29.57 18.13
CA VAL A 148 24.93 -29.32 16.75
C VAL A 148 25.85 -30.42 16.28
N VAL A 149 26.60 -31.04 17.18
CA VAL A 149 27.56 -32.12 16.86
C VAL A 149 26.99 -33.52 17.13
N GLY A 150 25.98 -33.65 17.99
CA GLY A 150 25.25 -34.90 18.25
C GLY A 150 24.03 -35.08 17.36
#